data_AF-A0A9X6WUZ0-F1
#
_entry.id   AF-A0A9X6WUZ0-F1
#
_cell.length_a   1.000
_cell.length_b   1.000
_cell.length_c   1.000
_cell.angle_alpha   90.00
_cell.angle_beta   90.00
_cell.angle_gamma   90.00
#
_symmetry.space_group_name_H-M   'P 1'
#
loop_
_entity.id
_entity.type
_entity.pdbx_description
1 polymer ?
#
loop_
_entity_poly.entity_id
_entity_poly.type
_entity_poly.pdbx_seq_one_letter_code
_entity_poly.pdbx_strand_id
1 'polypeptide(L)'
;LQAIFVGYLSCLTCIPDCETTGIFANPTQIIINDNAPASPYPSSIEVTGLCTTITKVIVTLKNISHPTPANIDILLVGPQGQTVILMS
;
A
#
# COMPACT_ATOMS: atom_id res chain seq x y z
N LEU A 1 1.76 -10.08 -4.83
CA LEU A 1 2.17 -8.73 -4.36
C LEU A 1 1.69 -8.44 -2.90
N GLN A 2 2.45 -8.67 -1.83
CA GLN A 2 2.02 -8.38 -0.45
C GLN A 2 2.46 -6.97 -0.01
N ALA A 3 1.58 -6.19 0.60
CA ALA A 3 1.90 -4.93 1.29
C ALA A 3 1.46 -5.02 2.76
N ILE A 4 2.33 -5.47 3.66
CA ILE A 4 1.98 -5.60 5.08
C ILE A 4 2.12 -4.21 5.74
N PHE A 5 1.08 -3.73 6.42
CA PHE A 5 1.19 -2.57 7.31
C PHE A 5 1.25 -3.09 8.76
N VAL A 6 2.22 -2.71 9.59
CA VAL A 6 2.15 -3.00 11.03
C VAL A 6 2.63 -1.74 11.75
N GLY A 7 1.82 -1.22 12.67
CA GLY A 7 2.17 -0.06 13.50
C GLY A 7 1.44 -0.10 14.83
N TYR A 8 2.19 -0.05 15.93
CA TYR A 8 1.70 -0.05 17.31
C TYR A 8 1.40 1.37 17.80
N LEU A 9 0.43 1.48 18.72
CA LEU A 9 -0.12 2.74 19.26
C LEU A 9 0.69 3.23 20.47
N SER A 10 1.35 4.40 20.38
CA SER A 10 1.81 5.15 21.55
C SER A 10 1.13 6.52 21.57
N CYS A 11 0.13 6.67 22.44
CA CYS A 11 -0.63 7.90 22.63
C CYS A 11 -0.08 8.67 23.83
N LEU A 12 0.49 9.87 23.61
CA LEU A 12 0.75 10.87 24.65
C LEU A 12 0.29 12.26 24.20
N THR A 13 -0.90 12.35 23.61
CA THR A 13 -1.82 13.49 23.62
C THR A 13 -3.04 13.10 22.78
N CYS A 14 -4.24 13.32 23.31
CA CYS A 14 -5.47 13.17 22.54
C CYS A 14 -5.58 14.33 21.54
N ILE A 15 -5.41 14.07 20.25
CA ILE A 15 -5.81 14.99 19.18
C ILE A 15 -7.25 14.67 18.75
N PRO A 16 -8.21 15.62 18.83
CA PRO A 16 -9.64 15.41 18.59
C PRO A 16 -10.04 15.38 17.10
N ASP A 17 -9.25 14.75 16.25
CA ASP A 17 -9.42 14.76 14.80
C ASP A 17 -8.44 13.77 14.17
N CYS A 18 -8.83 12.50 14.17
CA CYS A 18 -8.21 11.54 13.27
C CYS A 18 -8.62 11.89 11.84
N GLU A 19 -7.67 11.92 10.91
CA GLU A 19 -7.98 12.23 9.52
C GLU A 19 -8.81 11.09 8.92
N THR A 20 -9.93 11.43 8.28
CA THR A 20 -10.82 10.44 7.63
C THR A 20 -10.36 10.08 6.22
N THR A 21 -9.39 10.82 5.68
CA THR A 21 -8.79 10.59 4.37
C THR A 21 -7.34 11.05 4.39
N GLY A 22 -6.45 10.27 3.79
CA GLY A 22 -5.07 10.66 3.57
C GLY A 22 -4.57 10.14 2.23
N ILE A 23 -3.64 10.87 1.63
CA ILE A 23 -2.97 10.46 0.39
C ILE A 23 -1.54 10.09 0.77
N PHE A 24 -1.20 8.83 0.55
CA PHE A 24 0.13 8.30 0.81
C PHE A 24 0.71 7.73 -0.49
N ALA A 25 2.02 7.82 -0.64
CA ALA A 25 2.73 7.32 -1.81
C ALA A 25 4.05 6.68 -1.40
N ASN A 26 4.47 5.66 -2.15
CA ASN A 26 5.81 5.11 -1.99
C ASN A 26 6.83 6.16 -2.44
N PRO A 27 7.83 6.49 -1.61
CA PRO A 27 8.88 7.44 -1.99
C PRO A 27 9.88 6.81 -2.97
N THR A 28 9.97 5.47 -3.00
CA THR A 28 10.87 4.72 -3.89
C THR A 28 10.13 4.20 -5.11
N GLN A 29 10.80 4.21 -6.26
CA GLN A 29 10.32 3.55 -7.46
C GLN A 29 10.19 2.04 -7.24
N ILE A 30 9.13 1.44 -7.83
CA ILE A 30 8.97 0.00 -7.91
C ILE A 30 9.38 -0.44 -9.32
N ILE A 31 10.36 -1.33 -9.41
CA ILE A 31 10.83 -1.93 -10.65
C ILE A 31 10.07 -3.24 -10.86
N ILE A 32 9.37 -3.36 -11.98
CA ILE A 32 8.75 -4.60 -12.42
C ILE A 32 9.80 -5.35 -13.24
N ASN A 33 10.36 -6.42 -12.65
CA ASN A 33 11.33 -7.25 -13.33
C ASN A 33 10.61 -8.30 -14.18
N ASP A 34 11.11 -8.56 -15.38
CA ASP A 34 10.58 -9.64 -16.21
C ASP A 34 10.95 -10.99 -15.58
N ASN A 35 9.95 -11.88 -15.43
CA ASN A 35 10.09 -13.20 -14.81
C ASN A 35 10.75 -13.21 -13.42
N ALA A 36 10.72 -12.10 -12.69
CA ALA A 36 11.26 -12.01 -11.33
C ALA A 36 10.38 -11.12 -10.45
N PRO A 37 10.44 -11.27 -9.11
CA PRO A 37 9.70 -10.41 -8.21
C PRO A 37 10.03 -8.93 -8.43
N ALA A 38 9.04 -8.05 -8.22
CA ALA A 38 9.26 -6.61 -8.25
C ALA A 38 10.33 -6.19 -7.21
N SER A 39 10.98 -5.05 -7.43
CA SER A 39 11.97 -4.50 -6.50
C SER A 39 11.64 -3.04 -6.16
N PRO A 40 11.38 -2.68 -4.89
CA PRO A 40 11.31 -3.56 -3.72
C PRO A 40 10.02 -4.39 -3.67
N TYR A 41 10.10 -5.58 -3.08
CA TYR A 41 8.95 -6.41 -2.75
C TYR A 41 9.12 -7.06 -1.37
N PRO A 42 8.26 -6.77 -0.39
CA PRO A 42 7.07 -5.90 -0.44
C PRO A 42 7.42 -4.41 -0.58
N SER A 43 6.48 -3.62 -1.11
CA SER A 43 6.58 -2.16 -1.13
C SER A 43 5.67 -1.58 -0.04
N SER A 44 6.24 -1.38 1.14
CA SER A 44 5.52 -0.93 2.34
C SER A 44 5.48 0.60 2.42
N ILE A 45 4.29 1.15 2.64
CA ILE A 45 4.07 2.56 2.97
C ILE A 45 3.71 2.63 4.45
N GLU A 46 4.23 3.61 5.19
CA GLU A 46 3.76 3.88 6.54
C GLU A 46 2.56 4.82 6.49
N VAL A 47 1.43 4.43 7.08
CA VAL A 47 0.19 5.22 7.16
C VAL A 47 -0.09 5.54 8.62
N THR A 48 -0.04 6.82 8.97
CA THR A 48 -0.27 7.34 10.32
C THR A 48 -1.25 8.51 10.30
N GLY A 49 -1.81 8.87 11.45
CA GLY A 49 -2.72 10.01 11.61
C GLY A 49 -4.16 9.79 11.13
N LEU A 50 -4.49 8.61 10.57
CA LEU A 50 -5.85 8.27 10.16
C LEU A 50 -6.69 7.72 11.32
N CYS A 51 -8.01 7.82 11.17
CA CYS A 51 -8.95 7.15 12.06
C CYS A 51 -8.76 5.63 12.10
N THR A 52 -9.16 5.02 13.22
CA THR A 52 -8.96 3.59 13.49
C THR A 52 -9.67 2.66 12.50
N THR A 53 -10.67 3.15 11.78
CA THR A 53 -11.47 2.35 10.84
C THR A 53 -11.26 2.85 9.41
N ILE A 54 -10.58 2.05 8.59
CA ILE A 54 -10.42 2.29 7.15
C ILE A 54 -11.55 1.55 6.42
N THR A 55 -12.47 2.30 5.80
CA THR A 55 -13.61 1.73 5.05
C THR A 55 -13.39 1.68 3.55
N LYS A 56 -12.46 2.50 3.05
CA LYS A 56 -12.18 2.64 1.62
C LYS A 56 -10.69 2.85 1.40
N VAL A 57 -10.12 2.09 0.47
CA VAL A 57 -8.76 2.27 -0.02
C VAL A 57 -8.82 2.50 -1.53
N ILE A 58 -8.16 3.56 -1.99
CA ILE A 58 -8.00 3.85 -3.42
C ILE A 58 -6.52 3.67 -3.74
N VAL A 59 -6.20 2.75 -4.64
CA VAL A 59 -4.84 2.55 -5.11
C VAL A 59 -4.70 3.17 -6.49
N THR A 60 -3.81 4.15 -6.60
CA THR A 60 -3.47 4.79 -7.86
C THR A 60 -2.08 4.35 -8.28
N LEU A 61 -2.01 3.58 -9.36
CA LEU A 61 -0.76 3.14 -9.95
C LEU A 61 -0.32 4.18 -10.99
N LYS A 62 0.83 4.82 -10.78
CA LYS A 62 1.34 5.86 -11.67
C LYS A 62 2.51 5.33 -12.49
N ASN A 63 2.57 5.73 -13.76
CA ASN A 63 3.70 5.43 -14.66
C ASN A 63 4.02 3.93 -14.77
N ILE A 64 3.01 3.07 -14.83
CA ILE A 64 3.21 1.63 -15.07
C ILE A 64 3.71 1.44 -16.50
N SER A 65 4.82 0.74 -16.65
CA SER A 65 5.38 0.35 -17.94
C SER A 65 5.88 -1.08 -17.85
N HIS A 66 5.32 -1.98 -18.68
CA HIS A 66 5.80 -3.35 -18.87
C HIS A 66 5.45 -3.81 -20.29
N PRO A 67 6.29 -4.59 -20.97
CA PRO A 67 6.02 -5.06 -22.34
C PRO A 67 4.72 -5.86 -22.46
N THR A 68 4.39 -6.63 -21.42
CA THR A 68 3.19 -7.44 -21.32
C THR A 68 2.42 -7.07 -20.05
N PRO A 69 1.45 -6.15 -20.10
CA PRO A 69 0.70 -5.75 -18.91
C PRO A 69 -0.16 -6.88 -18.34
N ALA A 70 -0.50 -7.89 -19.14
CA ALA A 70 -1.23 -9.09 -18.70
C ALA A 70 -0.42 -10.01 -17.78
N ASN A 71 0.89 -9.79 -17.62
CA ASN A 71 1.74 -10.60 -16.74
C ASN A 71 2.05 -9.88 -15.42
N ILE A 72 1.28 -8.86 -15.05
CA ILE A 72 1.51 -8.08 -13.83
C ILE A 72 0.44 -8.45 -12.81
N ASP A 73 0.85 -9.20 -11.79
CA ASP A 73 0.00 -9.50 -10.63
C ASP A 73 0.17 -8.46 -9.52
N ILE A 74 -0.88 -7.71 -9.21
CA ILE A 74 -0.90 -6.69 -8.15
C ILE A 74 -1.83 -7.16 -7.04
N LEU A 75 -1.29 -7.21 -5.83
CA LEU A 75 -1.98 -7.56 -4.60
C LEU A 75 -1.71 -6.44 -3.59
N LEU A 76 -2.75 -6.07 -2.88
CA LEU A 76 -2.73 -5.10 -1.80
C LEU A 76 -2.91 -5.87 -0.53
N VAL A 77 -2.09 -5.59 0.49
CA VAL A 77 -2.32 -6.11 1.84
C VAL A 77 -2.56 -4.95 2.80
N GLY A 78 -3.44 -5.20 3.77
CA GLY A 78 -3.82 -4.27 4.80
C GLY A 78 -3.06 -4.54 6.10
N PRO A 79 -3.16 -3.62 7.08
CA PRO A 79 -2.39 -3.73 8.31
C PRO A 79 -2.70 -4.93 9.19
N GLN A 80 -3.91 -5.44 9.08
CA GLN A 80 -4.34 -6.61 9.83
C GLN A 80 -4.30 -7.87 8.95
N GLY A 81 -3.52 -7.87 7.86
CA GLY A 81 -3.35 -9.01 6.96
C GLY A 81 -4.46 -9.21 5.93
N GLN A 82 -5.39 -8.25 5.77
CA GLN A 82 -6.40 -8.29 4.70
C GLN A 82 -5.69 -8.29 3.36
N THR A 83 -6.12 -9.11 2.39
CA THR A 83 -5.48 -9.15 1.07
C THR A 83 -6.50 -8.97 -0.05
N VAL A 84 -6.16 -8.21 -1.09
CA VAL A 84 -7.01 -7.96 -2.26
C VAL A 84 -6.15 -7.97 -3.52
N ILE A 85 -6.49 -8.82 -4.49
CA ILE A 85 -5.87 -8.80 -5.81
C ILE A 85 -6.50 -7.64 -6.59
N LEU A 86 -5.66 -6.70 -7.00
CA LEU A 86 -6.05 -5.55 -7.83
C LEU A 86 -5.95 -5.86 -9.32
N MET A 87 -4.98 -6.68 -9.71
CA MET A 87 -4.74 -7.09 -11.09
C MET A 87 -4.07 -8.46 -11.14
N SER A 88 -4.39 -9.25 -12.17
CA SER A 88 -3.77 -10.53 -12.52
C SER A 88 -3.82 -10.70 -14.03
#